data_AF-A0A847QNQ2-F1
#
_entry.id   AF-A0A847QNQ2-F1
#
_cell.length_a   1.000
_cell.length_b   1.000
_cell.length_c   1.000
_cell.angle_alpha   90.00
_cell.angle_beta   90.00
_cell.angle_gamma   90.00
#
_symmetry.space_group_name_H-M   'P 1'
#
loop_
_entity.id
_entity.type
_entity.pdbx_description
1 polymer ?
#
loop_
_entity_poly.entity_id
_entity_poly.type
_entity_poly.pdbx_seq_one_letter_code
_entity_poly.pdbx_strand_id
1 'polypeptide(L)'
;MKQLKKKPLARSLAIIAIVSLFALLIGCSPSSDLDDKQSQFTKEKIMEALTSSEAEIFQITWSPDEKNVVYIQQGDAENEGLDEAYIWKVGEEQPHFVKKVKPTVHGFSWSPDNKYFLISEKLGEGAESTIFNASTLQQEAFKPQSISIPVWSPDSTALAYGKEENHYGQSWGFLEIYTLGDNESEYLWRAKDYIYKVEAWQEDGNIIYTELDLQGKENKKAAKNIRPSISGVHLKDSKEQVKMALGENYKETPPNEEPGHFPEQVYRWDYDNCTIYIGAESGEVLAIYTEHPDAETNLGIKVGDTAEKVFATYRPQYMEPESIHGGKLYGIFKVEGAAAMFFDFDLSEFATREDIKPENKVTRIILTYPEIMDDSF
;
A
#
# COMPACT_ATOMS: atom_id res chain seq x y z
N MET A 1 -7.35 -39.00 42.52
CA MET A 1 -8.66 -38.49 42.06
C MET A 1 -8.87 -38.92 40.62
N LYS A 2 -10.08 -39.42 40.31
CA LYS A 2 -10.43 -40.23 39.13
C LYS A 2 -10.35 -39.45 37.81
N GLN A 3 -9.76 -40.09 36.79
CA GLN A 3 -9.90 -39.71 35.38
C GLN A 3 -11.36 -39.85 34.92
N LEU A 4 -11.90 -38.81 34.28
CA LEU A 4 -13.19 -38.83 33.59
C LEU A 4 -12.98 -39.13 32.09
N LYS A 5 -13.23 -40.38 31.70
CA LYS A 5 -13.38 -40.78 30.30
C LYS A 5 -14.77 -40.36 29.79
N LYS A 6 -14.81 -39.45 28.80
CA LYS A 6 -16.04 -39.10 28.05
C LYS A 6 -16.41 -40.25 27.11
N LYS A 7 -17.66 -40.73 27.17
CA LYS A 7 -18.26 -41.68 26.22
C LYS A 7 -18.83 -40.93 25.01
N PRO A 8 -18.80 -41.49 23.79
CA PRO A 8 -19.45 -40.91 22.63
C PRO A 8 -20.94 -41.27 22.57
N LEU A 9 -21.76 -40.31 22.16
CA LEU A 9 -23.20 -40.45 21.94
C LEU A 9 -23.45 -40.93 20.51
N ALA A 10 -23.93 -42.15 20.34
CA ALA A 10 -24.41 -42.66 19.05
C ALA A 10 -25.83 -42.13 18.78
N ARG A 11 -26.04 -41.45 17.65
CA ARG A 11 -27.38 -41.13 17.13
C ARG A 11 -27.67 -42.06 15.95
N SER A 12 -28.67 -42.91 16.14
CA SER A 12 -29.18 -43.87 15.17
C SER A 12 -30.00 -43.15 14.11
N LEU A 13 -29.72 -43.43 12.83
CA LEU A 13 -30.60 -43.13 11.70
C LEU A 13 -31.88 -43.97 11.81
N ALA A 14 -33.04 -43.37 11.55
CA ALA A 14 -34.28 -44.08 11.27
C ALA A 14 -34.70 -43.77 9.84
N ILE A 15 -34.59 -44.79 8.99
CA ILE A 15 -35.07 -44.82 7.60
C ILE A 15 -36.52 -45.30 7.67
N ILE A 16 -37.46 -44.50 7.17
CA ILE A 16 -38.85 -44.94 6.94
C ILE A 16 -39.06 -44.96 5.43
N ALA A 17 -39.17 -46.18 4.90
CA ALA A 17 -39.62 -46.46 3.55
C ALA A 17 -41.15 -46.60 3.55
N ILE A 18 -41.84 -45.88 2.67
CA ILE A 18 -43.24 -46.16 2.32
C ILE A 18 -43.30 -46.29 0.80
N VAL A 19 -43.79 -47.45 0.36
CA VAL A 19 -43.91 -47.88 -1.03
C VAL A 19 -45.40 -47.89 -1.42
N SER A 20 -45.69 -47.19 -2.52
CA SER A 20 -46.75 -47.40 -3.53
C SER A 20 -48.24 -47.21 -3.18
N LEU A 21 -48.91 -46.35 -3.97
CA LEU A 21 -49.97 -46.81 -4.87
C LEU A 21 -50.17 -45.86 -6.06
N PHE A 22 -50.15 -46.44 -7.26
CA PHE A 22 -50.47 -45.80 -8.54
C PHE A 22 -51.98 -45.56 -8.66
N ALA A 23 -52.39 -44.35 -9.03
CA ALA A 23 -53.69 -44.09 -9.65
C ALA A 23 -53.49 -43.10 -10.81
N LEU A 24 -53.61 -43.62 -12.04
CA LEU A 24 -53.69 -42.84 -13.26
C LEU A 24 -55.02 -42.09 -13.29
N LEU A 25 -54.96 -40.77 -13.20
CA LEU A 25 -56.01 -39.91 -13.74
C LEU A 25 -55.35 -38.87 -14.64
N ILE A 26 -55.63 -39.01 -15.93
CA ILE A 26 -55.31 -38.07 -16.99
C ILE A 26 -56.13 -36.81 -16.72
N GLY A 27 -55.45 -35.73 -16.34
CA GLY A 27 -55.98 -34.39 -16.29
C GLY A 27 -54.92 -33.45 -16.85
N CYS A 28 -55.11 -33.00 -18.09
CA CYS A 28 -54.36 -31.87 -18.63
C CYS A 28 -54.70 -30.64 -17.78
N SER A 29 -53.80 -30.30 -16.86
CA SER A 29 -53.70 -28.97 -16.29
C SER A 29 -52.61 -28.24 -17.06
N PRO A 30 -52.83 -27.01 -17.54
CA PRO A 30 -51.74 -26.23 -18.10
C PRO A 30 -50.71 -26.04 -16.98
N SER A 31 -49.48 -26.48 -17.22
CA SER A 31 -48.34 -26.02 -16.44
C SER A 31 -48.31 -24.51 -16.61
N SER A 32 -48.75 -23.80 -15.57
CA SER A 32 -48.38 -22.41 -15.41
C SER A 32 -46.88 -22.38 -15.18
N ASP A 33 -46.13 -22.39 -16.28
CA ASP A 33 -44.83 -21.74 -16.36
C ASP A 33 -45.09 -20.25 -16.10
N LEU A 34 -45.32 -19.92 -14.83
CA LEU A 34 -45.04 -18.59 -14.32
C LEU A 34 -43.52 -18.51 -14.30
N ASP A 35 -43.00 -18.10 -15.45
CA ASP A 35 -41.75 -17.37 -15.61
C ASP A 35 -41.63 -16.42 -14.40
N ASP A 36 -40.88 -16.82 -13.38
CA ASP A 36 -40.44 -15.97 -12.28
C ASP A 36 -39.35 -15.04 -12.85
N LYS A 37 -39.73 -14.24 -13.85
CA LYS A 37 -38.96 -13.10 -14.34
C LYS A 37 -39.18 -11.98 -13.35
N GLN A 38 -38.56 -12.09 -12.18
CA GLN A 38 -38.16 -10.92 -11.42
C GLN A 38 -37.49 -9.97 -12.43
N SER A 39 -38.07 -8.79 -12.63
CA SER A 39 -37.61 -7.90 -13.67
C SER A 39 -36.23 -7.39 -13.25
N GLN A 40 -35.17 -8.01 -13.76
CA GLN A 40 -33.83 -7.59 -13.49
C GLN A 40 -33.66 -6.14 -13.99
N PHE A 41 -33.26 -5.25 -13.09
CA PHE A 41 -32.91 -3.88 -13.45
C PHE A 41 -31.65 -3.91 -14.30
N THR A 42 -31.74 -3.48 -15.55
CA THR A 42 -30.55 -3.35 -16.41
C THR A 42 -29.82 -2.06 -16.08
N LYS A 43 -28.58 -1.92 -16.57
CA LYS A 43 -27.82 -0.67 -16.45
C LYS A 43 -28.63 0.54 -16.96
N GLU A 44 -29.34 0.39 -18.08
CA GLU A 44 -30.14 1.45 -18.68
C GLU A 44 -31.29 1.87 -17.77
N LYS A 45 -32.01 0.89 -17.18
CA LYS A 45 -33.08 1.16 -16.21
C LYS A 45 -32.57 1.85 -14.94
N ILE A 46 -31.40 1.42 -14.45
CA ILE A 46 -30.75 2.09 -13.31
C ILE A 46 -30.45 3.55 -13.66
N MET A 47 -29.83 3.80 -14.82
CA MET A 47 -29.52 5.16 -15.26
C MET A 47 -30.76 6.01 -15.51
N GLU A 48 -31.83 5.43 -16.07
CA GLU A 48 -33.12 6.11 -16.22
C GLU A 48 -33.66 6.52 -14.86
N ALA A 49 -33.70 5.61 -13.89
CA ALA A 49 -34.16 5.88 -12.54
C ALA A 49 -33.32 6.96 -11.84
N LEU A 50 -31.99 6.93 -11.97
CA LEU A 50 -31.10 7.96 -11.41
C LEU A 50 -31.30 9.33 -12.07
N THR A 51 -31.56 9.37 -13.38
CA THR A 51 -31.77 10.62 -14.12
C THR A 51 -33.15 11.22 -13.88
N SER A 52 -34.16 10.38 -13.61
CA SER A 52 -35.52 10.79 -13.29
C SER A 52 -35.79 10.94 -11.78
N SER A 53 -34.76 10.83 -10.94
CA SER A 53 -34.87 10.95 -9.49
C SER A 53 -35.41 12.33 -9.09
N GLU A 54 -36.32 12.36 -8.11
CA GLU A 54 -36.77 13.63 -7.51
C GLU A 54 -35.68 14.27 -6.64
N ALA A 55 -34.83 13.46 -6.01
CA ALA A 55 -33.65 13.91 -5.29
C ALA A 55 -32.51 14.22 -6.27
N GLU A 56 -31.79 15.31 -6.04
CA GLU A 56 -30.64 15.68 -6.88
C GLU A 56 -29.51 14.65 -6.72
N ILE A 57 -28.96 14.20 -7.85
CA ILE A 57 -27.84 13.24 -7.90
C ILE A 57 -26.58 13.98 -8.34
N PHE A 58 -25.57 14.06 -7.48
CA PHE A 58 -24.38 14.90 -7.71
C PHE A 58 -23.26 14.18 -8.44
N GLN A 59 -23.10 12.88 -8.20
CA GLN A 59 -21.99 12.11 -8.74
C GLN A 59 -22.40 10.65 -8.93
N ILE A 60 -22.00 10.05 -10.05
CA ILE A 60 -22.32 8.67 -10.44
C ILE A 60 -21.04 8.04 -11.00
N THR A 61 -20.67 6.85 -10.52
CA THR A 61 -19.55 6.09 -11.07
C THR A 61 -19.88 4.59 -11.13
N TRP A 62 -19.61 3.99 -12.28
CA TRP A 62 -19.81 2.55 -12.49
C TRP A 62 -18.55 1.77 -12.15
N SER A 63 -18.73 0.56 -11.63
CA SER A 63 -17.64 -0.41 -11.53
C SER A 63 -17.09 -0.73 -12.93
N PRO A 64 -15.79 -1.04 -13.07
CA PRO A 64 -15.18 -1.41 -14.34
C PRO A 64 -15.94 -2.49 -15.15
N ASP A 65 -16.58 -3.44 -14.46
CA ASP A 65 -17.39 -4.50 -15.07
C ASP A 65 -18.85 -4.12 -15.34
N GLU A 66 -19.23 -2.88 -15.02
CA GLU A 66 -20.55 -2.28 -15.29
C GLU A 66 -21.71 -2.98 -14.57
N LYS A 67 -21.42 -3.71 -13.49
CA LYS A 67 -22.44 -4.42 -12.70
C LYS A 67 -22.88 -3.67 -11.45
N ASN A 68 -22.14 -2.68 -11.01
CA ASN A 68 -22.49 -1.86 -9.85
C ASN A 68 -22.30 -0.39 -10.17
N VAL A 69 -23.15 0.46 -9.62
CA VAL A 69 -22.98 1.92 -9.67
C VAL A 69 -22.95 2.46 -8.25
N VAL A 70 -22.01 3.35 -7.95
CA VAL A 70 -22.02 4.14 -6.72
C VAL A 70 -22.40 5.56 -7.09
N TYR A 71 -23.27 6.18 -6.28
CA TYR A 71 -23.73 7.54 -6.50
C TYR A 71 -23.99 8.28 -5.20
N ILE A 72 -24.03 9.61 -5.28
CA ILE A 72 -24.45 10.51 -4.20
C ILE A 72 -25.80 11.11 -4.56
N GLN A 73 -26.76 11.00 -3.65
CA GLN A 73 -27.99 11.76 -3.69
C GLN A 73 -28.01 12.81 -2.58
N GLN A 74 -28.70 13.92 -2.85
CA GLN A 74 -29.01 14.91 -1.83
C GLN A 74 -29.76 14.26 -0.67
N GLY A 75 -29.26 14.49 0.55
CA GLY A 75 -29.95 14.04 1.75
C GLY A 75 -31.22 14.83 2.02
N ASP A 76 -32.16 14.22 2.75
CA ASP A 76 -33.37 14.92 3.16
C ASP A 76 -33.11 15.98 4.25
N ALA A 77 -34.16 16.71 4.63
CA ALA A 77 -34.07 17.76 5.65
C ALA A 77 -33.69 17.23 7.05
N GLU A 78 -33.84 15.92 7.30
CA GLU A 78 -33.50 15.28 8.58
C GLU A 78 -32.02 14.85 8.62
N ASN A 79 -31.32 14.86 7.48
CA ASN A 79 -29.93 14.44 7.36
C ASN A 79 -28.88 15.48 7.80
N GLU A 80 -29.28 16.53 8.53
CA GLU A 80 -28.38 17.54 9.11
C GLU A 80 -27.47 18.21 8.05
N GLY A 81 -27.92 18.29 6.80
CA GLY A 81 -27.16 18.84 5.68
C GLY A 81 -26.07 17.90 5.14
N LEU A 82 -26.13 16.61 5.46
CA LEU A 82 -25.33 15.56 4.84
C LEU A 82 -26.07 14.97 3.64
N ASP A 83 -25.29 14.58 2.64
CA ASP A 83 -25.76 13.81 1.49
C ASP A 83 -25.65 12.31 1.78
N GLU A 84 -26.15 11.49 0.87
CA GLU A 84 -26.20 10.04 1.05
C GLU A 84 -25.54 9.31 -0.12
N ALA A 85 -24.60 8.43 0.20
CA ALA A 85 -23.97 7.56 -0.78
C ALA A 85 -24.71 6.21 -0.85
N TYR A 86 -24.94 5.74 -2.07
CA TYR A 86 -25.60 4.49 -2.37
C TYR A 86 -24.77 3.66 -3.35
N ILE A 87 -24.98 2.35 -3.33
CA ILE A 87 -24.56 1.42 -4.38
C ILE A 87 -25.81 0.76 -4.99
N TRP A 88 -25.87 0.62 -6.30
CA TRP A 88 -26.94 -0.12 -6.96
C TRP A 88 -26.35 -1.17 -7.90
N LYS A 89 -26.75 -2.42 -7.72
CA LYS A 89 -26.30 -3.55 -8.52
C LYS A 89 -27.28 -3.87 -9.65
N VAL A 90 -26.75 -4.14 -10.83
CA VAL A 90 -27.51 -4.63 -11.98
C VAL A 90 -28.21 -5.93 -11.60
N GLY A 91 -29.51 -5.98 -11.86
CA GLY A 91 -30.40 -7.08 -11.50
C GLY A 91 -31.20 -6.85 -10.22
N GLU A 92 -30.84 -5.87 -9.39
CA GLU A 92 -31.55 -5.55 -8.14
C GLU A 92 -32.54 -4.40 -8.33
N GLU A 93 -33.71 -4.49 -7.72
CA GLU A 93 -34.77 -3.47 -7.88
C GLU A 93 -34.51 -2.17 -7.13
N GLN A 94 -33.64 -2.21 -6.10
CA GLN A 94 -33.40 -1.08 -5.20
C GLN A 94 -31.91 -0.91 -4.91
N PRO A 95 -31.44 0.32 -4.74
CA PRO A 95 -30.09 0.62 -4.28
C PRO A 95 -29.93 0.27 -2.79
N HIS A 96 -28.69 0.00 -2.39
CA HIS A 96 -28.27 -0.20 -1.01
C HIS A 96 -27.60 1.07 -0.48
N PHE A 97 -28.01 1.51 0.71
CA PHE A 97 -27.38 2.63 1.41
C PHE A 97 -25.96 2.26 1.87
N VAL A 98 -25.00 3.13 1.58
CA VAL A 98 -23.59 2.95 1.98
C VAL A 98 -23.29 3.75 3.25
N LYS A 99 -23.44 5.08 3.20
CA LYS A 99 -23.28 5.97 4.36
C LYS A 99 -23.80 7.38 4.05
N LYS A 100 -23.97 8.18 5.11
CA LYS A 100 -24.04 9.63 4.99
C LYS A 100 -22.65 10.19 4.66
N VAL A 101 -22.59 11.17 3.77
CA VAL A 101 -21.35 11.83 3.33
C VAL A 101 -21.50 13.35 3.44
N LYS A 102 -20.39 14.05 3.63
CA LYS A 102 -20.39 15.52 3.57
C LYS A 102 -20.69 15.96 2.13
N PRO A 103 -21.38 17.09 1.90
CA PRO A 103 -21.60 17.63 0.55
C PRO A 103 -20.32 17.98 -0.22
N THR A 104 -19.17 17.99 0.46
CA THR A 104 -17.85 18.21 -0.09
C THR A 104 -17.14 16.89 -0.42
N VAL A 105 -17.81 15.96 -1.10
CA VAL A 105 -17.15 14.75 -1.62
C VAL A 105 -16.22 15.16 -2.77
N HIS A 106 -14.95 14.74 -2.70
CA HIS A 106 -13.95 14.98 -3.75
C HIS A 106 -14.07 13.97 -4.88
N GLY A 107 -14.44 12.73 -4.57
CA GLY A 107 -14.84 11.78 -5.60
C GLY A 107 -14.88 10.33 -5.14
N PHE A 108 -15.05 9.47 -6.15
CA PHE A 108 -15.08 8.02 -6.02
C PHE A 108 -14.01 7.39 -6.90
N SER A 109 -13.55 6.21 -6.50
CA SER A 109 -12.63 5.40 -7.31
C SER A 109 -12.89 3.92 -7.07
N TRP A 110 -13.01 3.15 -8.13
CA TRP A 110 -13.21 1.69 -8.07
C TRP A 110 -11.88 0.95 -8.19
N SER A 111 -11.73 -0.15 -7.46
CA SER A 111 -10.64 -1.08 -7.70
C SER A 111 -10.82 -1.72 -9.09
N PRO A 112 -9.72 -1.98 -9.84
CA PRO A 112 -9.80 -2.63 -11.16
C PRO A 112 -10.57 -3.96 -11.17
N ASP A 113 -10.52 -4.72 -10.07
CA ASP A 113 -11.21 -6.00 -9.91
C ASP A 113 -12.69 -5.88 -9.46
N ASN A 114 -13.22 -4.66 -9.29
CA ASN A 114 -14.59 -4.33 -8.87
C ASN A 114 -14.95 -4.70 -7.43
N LYS A 115 -14.01 -5.22 -6.63
CA LYS A 115 -14.31 -5.69 -5.26
C LYS A 115 -14.38 -4.56 -4.25
N TYR A 116 -13.72 -3.43 -4.54
CA TYR A 116 -13.65 -2.30 -3.64
C TYR A 116 -13.97 -0.99 -4.34
N PHE A 117 -14.46 -0.03 -3.55
CA PHE A 117 -14.56 1.36 -3.98
C PHE A 117 -14.17 2.30 -2.85
N LEU A 118 -13.70 3.48 -3.23
CA LEU A 118 -13.32 4.58 -2.36
C LEU A 118 -14.40 5.65 -2.38
N ILE A 119 -14.70 6.22 -1.21
CA ILE A 119 -15.36 7.52 -1.08
C ILE A 119 -14.35 8.48 -0.45
N SER A 120 -13.95 9.52 -1.18
CA SER A 120 -12.99 10.53 -0.71
C SER A 120 -13.73 11.82 -0.33
N GLU A 121 -13.78 12.13 0.97
CA GLU A 121 -14.44 13.33 1.51
C GLU A 121 -13.39 14.41 1.83
N LYS A 122 -13.74 15.69 1.63
CA LYS A 122 -12.82 16.81 1.89
C LYS A 122 -12.32 16.82 3.34
N LEU A 123 -11.01 16.95 3.50
CA LEU A 123 -10.32 17.16 4.76
C LEU A 123 -9.25 18.25 4.58
N GLY A 124 -9.58 19.48 4.99
CA GLY A 124 -8.70 20.64 4.75
C GLY A 124 -8.52 20.89 3.25
N GLU A 125 -7.26 20.96 2.81
CA GLU A 125 -6.90 21.04 1.38
C GLU A 125 -6.77 19.67 0.69
N GLY A 126 -6.91 18.58 1.46
CA GLY A 126 -6.87 17.21 0.96
C GLY A 126 -8.20 16.48 1.12
N ALA A 127 -8.12 15.15 1.24
CA ALA A 127 -9.22 14.24 1.40
C ALA A 127 -8.91 13.17 2.45
N GLU A 128 -9.94 12.72 3.16
CA GLU A 128 -9.94 11.45 3.87
C GLU A 128 -10.74 10.45 3.05
N SER A 129 -10.15 9.30 2.77
CA SER A 129 -10.78 8.28 1.94
C SER A 129 -11.22 7.09 2.78
N THR A 130 -12.47 6.66 2.59
CA THR A 130 -12.99 5.41 3.18
C THR A 130 -13.08 4.35 2.09
N ILE A 131 -12.51 3.17 2.35
CA ILE A 131 -12.53 2.02 1.43
C ILE A 131 -13.66 1.08 1.83
N PHE A 132 -14.47 0.67 0.87
CA PHE A 132 -15.60 -0.23 1.07
C PHE A 132 -15.43 -1.50 0.24
N ASN A 133 -15.72 -2.65 0.86
CA ASN A 133 -15.98 -3.86 0.10
C ASN A 133 -17.35 -3.74 -0.59
N ALA A 134 -17.38 -3.85 -1.92
CA ALA A 134 -18.57 -3.63 -2.73
C ALA A 134 -19.70 -4.64 -2.47
N SER A 135 -19.35 -5.85 -2.02
CA SER A 135 -20.33 -6.92 -1.80
C SER A 135 -20.93 -6.91 -0.39
N THR A 136 -20.16 -6.49 0.62
CA THR A 136 -20.59 -6.52 2.03
C THR A 136 -20.87 -5.14 2.61
N LEU A 137 -20.44 -4.07 1.92
CA LEU A 137 -20.43 -2.68 2.41
C LEU A 137 -19.64 -2.48 3.71
N GLN A 138 -18.79 -3.45 4.05
CA GLN A 138 -17.86 -3.31 5.17
C GLN A 138 -16.77 -2.31 4.82
N GLN A 139 -16.43 -1.45 5.79
CA GLN A 139 -15.34 -0.50 5.70
C GLN A 139 -14.02 -1.15 6.10
N GLU A 140 -12.95 -0.84 5.37
CA GLU A 140 -11.59 -1.06 5.88
C GLU A 140 -11.33 -0.16 7.09
N ALA A 141 -10.46 -0.65 7.99
CA ALA A 141 -10.09 0.09 9.20
C ALA A 141 -9.21 1.31 8.86
N PHE A 142 -8.28 1.14 7.93
CA PHE A 142 -7.39 2.20 7.48
C PHE A 142 -8.12 3.20 6.58
N LYS A 143 -7.88 4.49 6.83
CA LYS A 143 -8.48 5.60 6.07
C LYS A 143 -7.38 6.52 5.56
N PRO A 144 -6.97 6.39 4.28
CA PRO A 144 -5.94 7.24 3.72
C PRO A 144 -6.30 8.72 3.85
N GLN A 145 -5.42 9.50 4.48
CA GLN A 145 -5.47 10.95 4.47
C GLN A 145 -4.47 11.44 3.45
N SER A 146 -4.98 12.06 2.39
CA SER A 146 -4.22 12.32 1.18
C SER A 146 -4.51 13.70 0.62
N ILE A 147 -3.58 14.26 -0.14
CA ILE A 147 -3.77 15.55 -0.84
C ILE A 147 -4.68 15.43 -2.07
N SER A 148 -4.92 14.21 -2.54
CA SER A 148 -5.69 13.89 -3.75
C SER A 148 -6.30 12.49 -3.63
N ILE A 149 -7.21 12.13 -4.53
CA ILE A 149 -7.87 10.81 -4.51
C ILE A 149 -6.81 9.70 -4.68
N PRO A 150 -6.74 8.71 -3.77
CA PRO A 150 -5.82 7.58 -3.90
C PRO A 150 -6.01 6.80 -5.19
N VAL A 151 -4.91 6.28 -5.73
CA VAL A 151 -4.87 5.54 -7.00
C VAL A 151 -4.67 4.06 -6.73
N TRP A 152 -5.54 3.22 -7.28
CA TRP A 152 -5.44 1.76 -7.18
C TRP A 152 -4.24 1.20 -7.93
N SER A 153 -3.59 0.21 -7.33
CA SER A 153 -2.70 -0.68 -8.05
C SER A 153 -3.50 -1.48 -9.09
N PRO A 154 -2.90 -1.84 -10.24
CA PRO A 154 -3.57 -2.62 -11.29
C PRO A 154 -4.11 -3.97 -10.79
N ASP A 155 -3.40 -4.60 -9.85
CA ASP A 155 -3.79 -5.87 -9.24
C ASP A 155 -4.86 -5.74 -8.15
N SER A 156 -5.33 -4.52 -7.87
CA SER A 156 -6.36 -4.20 -6.86
C SER A 156 -5.98 -4.52 -5.41
N THR A 157 -4.70 -4.71 -5.11
CA THR A 157 -4.23 -5.06 -3.75
C THR A 157 -3.78 -3.85 -2.93
N ALA A 158 -3.50 -2.71 -3.57
CA ALA A 158 -2.92 -1.55 -2.91
C ALA A 158 -3.43 -0.21 -3.47
N LEU A 159 -3.12 0.86 -2.74
CA LEU A 159 -3.38 2.26 -3.08
C LEU A 159 -2.11 3.08 -2.97
N ALA A 160 -1.82 3.91 -3.97
CA ALA A 160 -0.79 4.92 -3.92
C ALA A 160 -1.42 6.30 -3.72
N TYR A 161 -0.87 7.11 -2.80
CA TYR A 161 -1.36 8.46 -2.55
C TYR A 161 -0.28 9.39 -2.00
N GLY A 162 -0.52 10.68 -2.15
CA GLY A 162 0.32 11.73 -1.57
C GLY A 162 -0.22 12.21 -0.24
N LYS A 163 0.65 12.48 0.72
CA LYS A 163 0.32 13.11 2.01
C LYS A 163 1.28 14.26 2.30
N GLU A 164 0.80 15.25 3.04
CA GLU A 164 1.62 16.34 3.56
C GLU A 164 1.49 16.39 5.09
N GLU A 165 2.61 16.56 5.78
CA GLU A 165 2.63 16.84 7.21
C GLU A 165 3.44 18.10 7.49
N ASN A 166 2.87 18.98 8.32
CA ASN A 166 3.48 20.24 8.70
C ASN A 166 3.91 20.21 10.17
N HIS A 167 5.22 20.27 10.43
CA HIS A 167 5.80 20.20 11.76
C HIS A 167 6.74 21.39 12.00
N TYR A 168 6.45 22.21 13.01
CA TYR A 168 7.30 23.35 13.43
C TYR A 168 7.75 24.28 12.27
N GLY A 169 6.87 24.50 11.29
CA GLY A 169 7.16 25.35 10.11
C GLY A 169 7.92 24.65 8.98
N GLN A 170 8.14 23.34 9.09
CA GLN A 170 8.65 22.50 8.00
C GLN A 170 7.49 21.71 7.39
N SER A 171 7.39 21.73 6.07
CA SER A 171 6.47 20.89 5.32
C SER A 171 7.20 19.64 4.86
N TRP A 172 6.61 18.47 5.07
CA TRP A 172 7.12 17.19 4.60
C TRP A 172 6.07 16.54 3.70
N GLY A 173 6.48 16.21 2.49
CA GLY A 173 5.67 15.42 1.56
C GLY A 173 6.02 13.96 1.64
N PHE A 174 4.99 13.14 1.45
CA PHE A 174 5.08 11.70 1.41
C PHE A 174 4.35 11.18 0.18
N LEU A 175 4.95 10.21 -0.51
CA LEU A 175 4.25 9.31 -1.42
C LEU A 175 4.17 7.98 -0.68
N GLU A 176 2.96 7.56 -0.35
CA GLU A 176 2.68 6.36 0.44
C GLU A 176 1.96 5.31 -0.39
N ILE A 177 2.17 4.06 0.00
CA ILE A 177 1.50 2.89 -0.53
C ILE A 177 0.81 2.18 0.63
N TYR A 178 -0.49 2.00 0.52
CA TYR A 178 -1.28 1.21 1.47
C TYR A 178 -1.69 -0.10 0.82
N THR A 179 -1.34 -1.23 1.44
CA THR A 179 -1.81 -2.56 1.02
C THR A 179 -3.09 -2.91 1.78
N LEU A 180 -4.10 -3.42 1.07
CA LEU A 180 -5.38 -3.77 1.67
C LEU A 180 -5.24 -4.77 2.83
N GLY A 181 -5.82 -4.44 3.97
CA GLY A 181 -5.84 -5.27 5.17
C GLY A 181 -4.73 -4.94 6.17
N ASP A 182 -3.76 -4.11 5.77
CA ASP A 182 -2.74 -3.61 6.69
C ASP A 182 -3.31 -2.53 7.61
N ASN A 183 -2.63 -2.28 8.74
CA ASN A 183 -3.03 -1.24 9.69
C ASN A 183 -2.40 0.12 9.37
N GLU A 184 -1.38 0.14 8.52
CA GLU A 184 -0.62 1.32 8.14
C GLU A 184 -0.20 1.27 6.67
N SER A 185 0.27 2.40 6.16
CA SER A 185 0.89 2.54 4.85
C SER A 185 2.41 2.49 4.95
N GLU A 186 3.06 2.19 3.83
CA GLU A 186 4.51 2.26 3.67
C GLU A 186 4.92 3.48 2.84
N TYR A 187 6.10 4.02 3.12
CA TYR A 187 6.65 5.10 2.33
C TYR A 187 7.23 4.57 1.02
N LEU A 188 6.85 5.16 -0.11
CA LEU A 188 7.67 5.09 -1.31
C LEU A 188 8.70 6.22 -1.29
N TRP A 189 8.24 7.45 -1.08
CA TRP A 189 9.07 8.66 -1.03
C TRP A 189 8.73 9.54 0.17
N ARG A 190 9.75 10.19 0.71
CA ARG A 190 9.66 11.24 1.72
C ARG A 190 10.63 12.37 1.38
N ALA A 191 10.20 13.62 1.43
CA ALA A 191 11.12 14.76 1.29
C ALA A 191 10.57 16.01 1.98
N LYS A 192 11.49 16.83 2.48
CA LYS A 192 11.17 18.15 3.00
C LYS A 192 10.86 19.11 1.85
N ASP A 193 9.86 19.98 2.05
CA ASP A 193 9.54 21.09 1.15
C ASP A 193 9.06 20.66 -0.25
N TYR A 194 8.59 19.41 -0.36
CA TYR A 194 7.95 18.86 -1.55
C TYR A 194 6.59 18.26 -1.22
N ILE A 195 5.72 18.18 -2.22
CA ILE A 195 4.43 17.47 -2.18
C ILE A 195 4.38 16.50 -3.37
N TYR A 196 3.79 15.32 -3.17
CA TYR A 196 3.68 14.29 -4.22
C TYR A 196 2.23 14.07 -4.62
N LYS A 197 1.84 14.37 -5.85
CA LYS A 197 0.51 14.03 -6.39
C LYS A 197 0.59 12.77 -7.22
N VAL A 198 -0.05 11.69 -6.79
CA VAL A 198 -0.10 10.43 -7.55
C VAL A 198 -1.13 10.58 -8.67
N GLU A 199 -0.72 10.28 -9.91
CA GLU A 199 -1.56 10.43 -11.10
C GLU A 199 -2.09 9.08 -11.60
N ALA A 200 -1.25 8.03 -11.60
CA ALA A 200 -1.60 6.72 -12.10
C ALA A 200 -0.69 5.63 -11.52
N TRP A 201 -1.19 4.41 -11.43
CA TRP A 201 -0.39 3.21 -11.22
C TRP A 201 -0.56 2.31 -12.45
N GLN A 202 0.53 2.12 -13.19
CA GLN A 202 0.53 1.42 -14.48
C GLN A 202 0.72 -0.09 -14.31
N GLU A 203 0.25 -0.85 -15.29
CA GLU A 203 0.34 -2.33 -15.36
C GLU A 203 1.77 -2.88 -15.23
N ASP A 204 2.77 -2.11 -15.61
CA ASP A 204 4.20 -2.48 -15.48
C ASP A 204 4.77 -2.22 -14.07
N GLY A 205 3.94 -1.76 -13.13
CA GLY A 205 4.26 -1.45 -11.75
C GLY A 205 4.74 -0.01 -11.52
N ASN A 206 4.85 0.82 -12.57
CA ASN A 206 5.24 2.22 -12.42
C ASN A 206 4.10 3.05 -11.82
N ILE A 207 4.43 3.78 -10.75
CA ILE A 207 3.61 4.84 -10.18
C ILE A 207 4.04 6.16 -10.83
N ILE A 208 3.12 6.78 -11.55
CA ILE A 208 3.30 8.11 -12.15
C ILE A 208 2.84 9.15 -11.13
N TYR A 209 3.70 10.13 -10.87
CA TYR A 209 3.42 11.17 -9.90
C TYR A 209 4.04 12.51 -10.32
N THR A 210 3.46 13.59 -9.80
CA THR A 210 4.00 14.94 -9.91
C THR A 210 4.58 15.36 -8.56
N GLU A 211 5.86 15.73 -8.53
CA GLU A 211 6.46 16.45 -7.42
C GLU A 211 6.18 17.94 -7.56
N LEU A 212 5.79 18.59 -6.47
CA LEU A 212 5.64 20.03 -6.38
C LEU A 212 6.58 20.56 -5.31
N ASP A 213 7.41 21.54 -5.65
CA ASP A 213 8.22 22.26 -4.67
C ASP A 213 7.44 23.42 -4.01
N LEU A 214 8.05 24.08 -3.02
CA LEU A 214 7.47 25.25 -2.34
C LEU A 214 7.16 26.43 -3.26
N GLN A 215 7.77 26.52 -4.43
CA GLN A 215 7.46 27.58 -5.42
C GLN A 215 6.31 27.17 -6.36
N GLY A 216 5.76 25.96 -6.17
CA GLY A 216 4.70 25.39 -7.00
C GLY A 216 5.22 24.88 -8.34
N LYS A 217 6.52 24.69 -8.50
CA LYS A 217 7.07 24.10 -9.73
C LYS A 217 6.78 22.61 -9.74
N GLU A 218 6.19 22.15 -10.82
CA GLU A 218 5.82 20.75 -11.01
C GLU A 218 6.90 19.99 -11.78
N ASN A 219 7.17 18.76 -11.35
CA ASN A 219 8.04 17.83 -12.05
C ASN A 219 7.41 16.43 -12.09
N LYS A 220 7.10 15.94 -13.30
CA LYS A 220 6.52 14.62 -13.50
C LYS A 220 7.59 13.55 -13.45
N LYS A 221 7.33 12.51 -12.67
CA LYS A 221 8.23 11.37 -12.48
C LYS A 221 7.46 10.06 -12.51
N ALA A 222 8.23 8.99 -12.64
CA ALA A 222 7.76 7.63 -12.50
C ALA A 222 8.69 6.91 -11.52
N ALA A 223 8.12 6.10 -10.65
CA ALA A 223 8.86 5.23 -9.74
C ALA A 223 8.22 3.85 -9.73
N LYS A 224 9.03 2.80 -9.59
CA LYS A 224 8.50 1.47 -9.30
C LYS A 224 8.37 1.31 -7.79
N ASN A 225 7.47 0.44 -7.35
CA ASN A 225 7.47 -0.01 -5.96
C ASN A 225 8.45 -1.18 -5.79
N ILE A 226 9.75 -0.91 -5.91
CA ILE A 226 10.80 -1.91 -5.66
C ILE A 226 11.23 -1.76 -4.20
N ARG A 227 11.25 -2.84 -3.42
CA ARG A 227 11.90 -2.81 -2.11
C ARG A 227 13.41 -2.99 -2.32
N PRO A 228 14.26 -2.01 -1.96
CA PRO A 228 15.71 -2.17 -2.05
C PRO A 228 16.19 -3.27 -1.12
N SER A 229 17.25 -3.97 -1.50
CA SER A 229 17.79 -5.05 -0.67
C SER A 229 19.31 -5.16 -0.72
N ILE A 230 19.86 -5.83 0.28
CA ILE A 230 21.22 -6.36 0.28
C ILE A 230 21.12 -7.84 0.64
N SER A 231 21.67 -8.71 -0.21
CA SER A 231 21.59 -10.17 -0.06
C SER A 231 20.14 -10.68 0.10
N GLY A 232 19.17 -10.01 -0.53
CA GLY A 232 17.75 -10.37 -0.50
C GLY A 232 17.01 -9.99 0.79
N VAL A 233 17.67 -9.33 1.74
CA VAL A 233 17.03 -8.76 2.94
C VAL A 233 16.65 -7.30 2.67
N HIS A 234 15.47 -6.90 3.12
CA HIS A 234 14.91 -5.56 2.96
C HIS A 234 14.73 -4.90 4.33
N LEU A 235 14.65 -3.57 4.36
CA LEU A 235 14.15 -2.86 5.55
C LEU A 235 12.69 -3.26 5.82
N LYS A 236 12.28 -3.22 7.09
CA LYS A 236 11.01 -3.77 7.61
C LYS A 236 10.84 -5.29 7.58
N ASP A 237 11.78 -6.06 7.02
CA ASP A 237 11.66 -7.52 7.07
C ASP A 237 11.67 -8.01 8.54
N SER A 238 10.85 -9.01 8.84
CA SER A 238 10.83 -9.66 10.15
C SER A 238 12.02 -10.60 10.34
N LYS A 239 12.27 -10.99 11.60
CA LYS A 239 13.27 -12.01 11.95
C LYS A 239 13.13 -13.30 11.13
N GLU A 240 11.90 -13.74 10.86
CA GLU A 240 11.60 -14.92 10.05
C GLU A 240 11.95 -14.69 8.58
N GLN A 241 11.66 -13.51 8.02
CA GLN A 241 12.01 -13.16 6.65
C GLN A 241 13.53 -13.08 6.45
N VAL A 242 14.26 -12.51 7.41
CA VAL A 242 15.73 -12.51 7.40
C VAL A 242 16.28 -13.93 7.37
N LYS A 243 15.75 -14.84 8.20
CA LYS A 243 16.16 -16.26 8.21
C LYS A 243 15.81 -16.99 6.91
N MET A 244 14.69 -16.66 6.28
CA MET A 244 14.35 -17.22 4.96
C MET A 244 15.34 -16.78 3.88
N ALA A 245 15.83 -15.53 3.95
CA ALA A 245 16.78 -14.99 2.98
C ALA A 245 18.21 -15.48 3.20
N LEU A 246 18.69 -15.49 4.45
CA LEU A 246 20.10 -15.72 4.79
C LEU A 246 20.38 -17.06 5.50
N GLY A 247 19.35 -17.80 5.90
CA GLY A 247 19.44 -19.00 6.71
C GLY A 247 19.51 -18.71 8.22
N GLU A 248 19.77 -19.74 9.02
CA GLU A 248 19.78 -19.64 10.48
C GLU A 248 21.19 -19.54 11.09
N ASN A 249 22.24 -19.50 10.27
CA ASN A 249 23.62 -19.43 10.74
C ASN A 249 24.07 -17.98 10.93
N TYR A 250 23.70 -17.40 12.08
CA TYR A 250 24.12 -16.06 12.50
C TYR A 250 24.56 -16.04 13.96
N LYS A 251 25.36 -15.04 14.31
CA LYS A 251 25.64 -14.69 15.70
C LYS A 251 24.73 -13.55 16.11
N GLU A 252 23.90 -13.77 17.13
CA GLU A 252 23.08 -12.72 17.74
C GLU A 252 23.86 -11.99 18.84
N THR A 253 23.78 -10.67 18.82
CA THR A 253 24.11 -9.80 19.94
C THR A 253 22.82 -9.12 20.40
N PRO A 254 22.44 -9.24 21.68
CA PRO A 254 21.21 -8.64 22.20
C PRO A 254 21.33 -7.11 22.29
N PRO A 255 20.21 -6.39 22.45
CA PRO A 255 20.23 -4.95 22.51
C PRO A 255 21.00 -4.39 23.71
N ASN A 256 21.66 -3.27 23.49
CA ASN A 256 22.36 -2.45 24.49
C ASN A 256 21.40 -1.44 25.13
N GLU A 257 21.72 -0.94 26.33
CA GLU A 257 21.00 0.14 27.01
C GLU A 257 20.97 1.44 26.18
N GLU A 258 22.05 1.75 25.44
CA GLU A 258 22.10 2.91 24.53
C GLU A 258 21.86 2.49 23.07
N PRO A 259 20.79 3.00 22.40
CA PRO A 259 20.44 2.61 21.03
C PRO A 259 21.37 3.22 19.96
N GLY A 260 22.27 4.13 20.33
CA GLY A 260 23.10 4.87 19.37
C GLY A 260 22.25 5.78 18.49
N HIS A 261 22.39 5.67 17.17
CA HIS A 261 21.63 6.46 16.18
C HIS A 261 20.31 5.80 15.75
N PHE A 262 19.99 4.62 16.29
CA PHE A 262 18.72 3.95 15.99
C PHE A 262 17.57 4.58 16.79
N PRO A 263 16.34 4.62 16.24
CA PRO A 263 15.16 5.15 16.93
C PRO A 263 14.73 4.31 18.14
N GLU A 264 15.22 3.08 18.23
CA GLU A 264 14.94 2.11 19.29
C GLU A 264 16.18 1.23 19.54
N GLN A 265 16.15 0.43 20.61
CA GLN A 265 17.20 -0.56 20.85
C GLN A 265 17.17 -1.64 19.75
N VAL A 266 18.34 -2.16 19.35
CA VAL A 266 18.45 -3.12 18.24
C VAL A 266 19.16 -4.41 18.63
N TYR A 267 18.65 -5.54 18.15
CA TYR A 267 19.42 -6.77 18.00
C TYR A 267 20.39 -6.62 16.83
N ARG A 268 21.61 -7.12 16.98
CA ARG A 268 22.57 -7.22 15.88
C ARG A 268 22.77 -8.69 15.52
N TRP A 269 22.48 -9.04 14.28
CA TRP A 269 22.73 -10.38 13.72
C TRP A 269 23.89 -10.32 12.73
N ASP A 270 24.99 -10.98 13.06
CA ASP A 270 26.15 -11.09 12.18
C ASP A 270 26.08 -12.41 11.41
N TYR A 271 25.92 -12.31 10.09
CA TYR A 271 26.08 -13.39 9.12
C TYR A 271 27.48 -13.30 8.49
N ASP A 272 27.89 -14.35 7.78
CA ASP A 272 29.21 -14.40 7.14
C ASP A 272 29.42 -13.26 6.11
N ASN A 273 28.35 -12.80 5.46
CA ASN A 273 28.40 -11.81 4.39
C ASN A 273 27.76 -10.45 4.72
N CYS A 274 27.02 -10.31 5.82
CA CYS A 274 26.37 -9.05 6.20
C CYS A 274 26.00 -8.99 7.68
N THR A 275 25.80 -7.78 8.19
CA THR A 275 25.25 -7.51 9.53
C THR A 275 23.86 -6.90 9.39
N ILE A 276 22.89 -7.45 10.12
CA ILE A 276 21.49 -7.01 10.16
C ILE A 276 21.20 -6.40 11.52
N TYR A 277 20.58 -5.22 11.53
CA TYR A 277 20.11 -4.55 12.73
C TYR A 277 18.58 -4.60 12.78
N ILE A 278 18.03 -5.18 13.84
CA ILE A 278 16.60 -5.46 13.99
C ILE A 278 16.09 -4.76 15.25
N GLY A 279 15.05 -3.94 15.11
CA GLY A 279 14.41 -3.24 16.23
C GLY A 279 13.91 -4.20 17.30
N ALA A 280 14.12 -3.84 18.57
CA ALA A 280 13.70 -4.66 19.71
C ALA A 280 12.20 -4.50 20.03
N GLU A 281 11.63 -3.34 19.74
CA GLU A 281 10.20 -3.04 19.91
C GLU A 281 9.43 -3.35 18.63
N SER A 282 9.90 -2.88 17.47
CA SER A 282 9.26 -3.17 16.17
C SER A 282 9.38 -4.64 15.74
N GLY A 283 10.52 -5.28 16.04
CA GLY A 283 10.84 -6.61 15.52
C GLY A 283 11.27 -6.63 14.05
N GLU A 284 11.53 -5.45 13.47
CA GLU A 284 11.74 -5.23 12.04
C GLU A 284 13.20 -4.83 11.71
N VAL A 285 13.66 -5.15 10.50
CA VAL A 285 14.99 -4.71 10.03
C VAL A 285 15.03 -3.20 9.85
N LEU A 286 15.91 -2.54 10.59
CA LEU A 286 16.14 -1.09 10.51
C LEU A 286 17.35 -0.72 9.65
N ALA A 287 18.34 -1.62 9.56
CA ALA A 287 19.49 -1.39 8.72
C ALA A 287 20.25 -2.68 8.35
N ILE A 288 20.93 -2.64 7.20
CA ILE A 288 21.70 -3.75 6.64
C ILE A 288 23.07 -3.22 6.21
N TYR A 289 24.13 -3.89 6.66
CA TYR A 289 25.52 -3.48 6.43
C TYR A 289 26.27 -4.64 5.79
N THR A 290 27.13 -4.36 4.81
CA THR A 290 28.06 -5.37 4.30
C THR A 290 29.39 -4.75 3.86
N GLU A 291 30.46 -5.47 4.18
CA GLU A 291 31.84 -5.25 3.70
C GLU A 291 32.33 -6.48 2.92
N HIS A 292 31.43 -7.41 2.57
CA HIS A 292 31.77 -8.70 1.96
C HIS A 292 31.48 -8.69 0.45
N PRO A 293 32.39 -9.20 -0.40
CA PRO A 293 32.23 -9.18 -1.87
C PRO A 293 31.09 -10.06 -2.39
N ASP A 294 30.60 -11.00 -1.58
CA ASP A 294 29.50 -11.90 -1.99
C ASP A 294 28.11 -11.31 -1.75
N ALA A 295 28.00 -10.26 -0.92
CA ALA A 295 26.75 -9.56 -0.70
C ALA A 295 26.47 -8.60 -1.87
N GLU A 296 25.23 -8.61 -2.34
CA GLU A 296 24.83 -7.91 -3.56
C GLU A 296 23.55 -7.11 -3.32
N THR A 297 23.48 -5.90 -3.90
CA THR A 297 22.25 -5.12 -3.92
C THR A 297 21.24 -5.71 -4.90
N ASN A 298 19.96 -5.36 -4.79
CA ASN A 298 18.94 -5.73 -5.79
C ASN A 298 19.27 -5.30 -7.23
N LEU A 299 20.23 -4.38 -7.43
CA LEU A 299 20.69 -3.91 -8.74
C LEU A 299 22.05 -4.46 -9.16
N GLY A 300 22.61 -5.39 -8.39
CA GLY A 300 23.81 -6.14 -8.77
C GLY A 300 25.15 -5.47 -8.44
N ILE A 301 25.15 -4.52 -7.50
CA ILE A 301 26.38 -3.91 -6.98
C ILE A 301 26.88 -4.70 -5.77
N LYS A 302 28.19 -4.93 -5.71
CA LYS A 302 28.89 -5.62 -4.61
C LYS A 302 30.10 -4.84 -4.13
N VAL A 303 30.60 -5.20 -2.95
CA VAL A 303 31.89 -4.71 -2.46
C VAL A 303 32.99 -5.12 -3.45
N GLY A 304 33.87 -4.18 -3.80
CA GLY A 304 34.91 -4.32 -4.82
C GLY A 304 34.53 -3.86 -6.24
N ASP A 305 33.26 -3.54 -6.50
CA ASP A 305 32.85 -2.87 -7.73
C ASP A 305 33.42 -1.44 -7.82
N THR A 306 33.56 -0.92 -9.04
CA THR A 306 34.06 0.46 -9.24
C THR A 306 32.96 1.51 -9.02
N ALA A 307 33.34 2.71 -8.61
CA ALA A 307 32.45 3.87 -8.54
C ALA A 307 31.79 4.15 -9.90
N GLU A 308 32.51 3.96 -11.01
CA GLU A 308 31.94 4.05 -12.36
C GLU A 308 30.73 3.12 -12.53
N LYS A 309 30.85 1.85 -12.11
CA LYS A 309 29.75 0.87 -12.21
C LYS A 309 28.58 1.27 -11.30
N VAL A 310 28.86 1.70 -10.07
CA VAL A 310 27.83 2.17 -9.13
C VAL A 310 27.04 3.33 -9.74
N PHE A 311 27.75 4.37 -10.21
CA PHE A 311 27.12 5.57 -10.74
C PHE A 311 26.38 5.33 -12.04
N ALA A 312 26.90 4.46 -12.93
CA ALA A 312 26.19 4.05 -14.14
C ALA A 312 24.90 3.27 -13.83
N THR A 313 24.85 2.56 -12.70
CA THR A 313 23.68 1.75 -12.29
C THR A 313 22.63 2.60 -11.57
N TYR A 314 23.04 3.45 -10.63
CA TYR A 314 22.12 4.16 -9.73
C TYR A 314 21.71 5.55 -10.23
N ARG A 315 22.62 6.37 -10.79
CA ARG A 315 22.28 7.76 -11.22
C ARG A 315 21.18 7.87 -12.27
N PRO A 316 20.96 6.90 -13.18
CA PRO A 316 19.83 6.97 -14.11
C PRO A 316 18.45 6.86 -13.44
N GLN A 317 18.39 6.28 -12.24
CA GLN A 317 17.13 5.93 -11.56
C GLN A 317 16.94 6.69 -10.25
N TYR A 318 18.03 7.03 -9.57
CA TYR A 318 18.03 7.58 -8.23
C TYR A 318 18.82 8.87 -8.15
N MET A 319 18.34 9.77 -7.30
CA MET A 319 19.05 11.00 -6.99
C MET A 319 19.99 10.82 -5.80
N GLU A 320 21.13 11.47 -5.90
CA GLU A 320 22.01 11.73 -4.75
C GLU A 320 21.50 13.00 -4.03
N PRO A 321 21.08 12.90 -2.76
CA PRO A 321 20.45 14.01 -2.03
C PRO A 321 21.48 15.05 -1.55
N GLU A 322 20.98 16.20 -1.08
CA GLU A 322 21.77 17.17 -0.32
C GLU A 322 21.54 16.95 1.18
N SER A 323 22.59 17.02 1.98
CA SER A 323 22.47 16.92 3.44
C SER A 323 21.73 18.12 4.00
N ILE A 324 20.96 17.93 5.08
CA ILE A 324 20.41 19.03 5.88
C ILE A 324 21.51 19.94 6.47
N HIS A 325 22.75 19.46 6.56
CA HIS A 325 23.94 20.22 6.96
C HIS A 325 24.63 20.95 5.80
N GLY A 326 24.13 20.76 4.57
CA GLY A 326 24.62 21.37 3.34
C GLY A 326 25.60 20.46 2.56
N GLY A 327 25.59 20.60 1.24
CA GLY A 327 26.45 19.82 0.34
C GLY A 327 25.78 18.54 -0.15
N LYS A 328 26.25 18.06 -1.31
CA LYS A 328 25.71 16.88 -1.98
C LYS A 328 26.33 15.61 -1.41
N LEU A 329 25.49 14.62 -1.08
CA LEU A 329 25.91 13.34 -0.54
C LEU A 329 26.29 12.36 -1.67
N TYR A 330 27.49 12.51 -2.23
CA TYR A 330 27.97 11.64 -3.32
C TYR A 330 28.11 10.17 -2.87
N GLY A 331 27.66 9.25 -3.72
CA GLY A 331 27.66 7.81 -3.38
C GLY A 331 26.51 7.38 -2.46
N ILE A 332 25.60 8.29 -2.14
CA ILE A 332 24.40 8.03 -1.34
C ILE A 332 23.19 8.26 -2.23
N PHE A 333 22.28 7.30 -2.30
CA PHE A 333 21.12 7.38 -3.18
C PHE A 333 19.84 7.28 -2.36
N LYS A 334 18.91 8.21 -2.58
CA LYS A 334 17.53 8.08 -2.11
C LYS A 334 16.85 6.99 -2.94
N VAL A 335 16.44 5.93 -2.28
CA VAL A 335 15.78 4.76 -2.87
C VAL A 335 14.38 4.59 -2.30
N GLU A 336 13.57 3.74 -2.92
CA GLU A 336 12.22 3.43 -2.47
C GLU A 336 12.18 2.99 -0.99
N GLY A 337 11.03 3.11 -0.33
CA GLY A 337 10.94 2.84 1.11
C GLY A 337 11.21 4.06 1.98
N ALA A 338 11.35 5.26 1.37
CA ALA A 338 12.00 6.42 2.00
C ALA A 338 13.39 6.07 2.58
N ALA A 339 14.08 5.11 1.97
CA ALA A 339 15.34 4.59 2.43
C ALA A 339 16.51 5.20 1.66
N ALA A 340 17.71 4.82 2.07
CA ALA A 340 18.94 5.28 1.46
C ALA A 340 19.93 4.13 1.25
N MET A 341 20.53 4.08 0.07
CA MET A 341 21.57 3.13 -0.30
C MET A 341 22.92 3.84 -0.33
N PHE A 342 23.86 3.37 0.47
CA PHE A 342 25.20 3.94 0.67
C PHE A 342 26.25 3.08 0.01
N PHE A 343 27.18 3.74 -0.66
CA PHE A 343 28.41 3.13 -1.11
C PHE A 343 29.59 3.92 -0.55
N ASP A 344 30.35 3.30 0.34
CA ASP A 344 31.65 3.84 0.74
C ASP A 344 32.72 3.34 -0.23
N PHE A 345 33.71 4.18 -0.48
CA PHE A 345 34.77 3.93 -1.45
C PHE A 345 36.16 3.96 -0.79
N ASP A 346 37.14 3.33 -1.43
CA ASP A 346 38.55 3.31 -1.03
C ASP A 346 39.26 4.66 -1.28
N LEU A 347 38.81 5.68 -0.57
CA LEU A 347 39.37 7.02 -0.62
C LEU A 347 40.68 7.12 0.17
N SER A 348 41.55 8.06 -0.22
CA SER A 348 42.74 8.39 0.56
C SER A 348 42.35 9.10 1.87
N GLU A 349 43.25 9.09 2.86
CA GLU A 349 42.99 9.57 4.24
C GLU A 349 42.40 11.00 4.34
N PHE A 350 42.64 11.85 3.35
CA PHE A 350 42.15 13.24 3.32
C PHE A 350 41.15 13.54 2.21
N ALA A 351 40.78 12.52 1.41
CA ALA A 351 39.80 12.68 0.34
C ALA A 351 38.38 12.68 0.91
N THR A 352 37.54 13.54 0.36
CA THR A 352 36.11 13.58 0.69
C THR A 352 35.29 12.86 -0.37
N ARG A 353 33.97 12.75 -0.16
CA ARG A 353 33.08 12.08 -1.14
C ARG A 353 33.02 12.82 -2.48
N GLU A 354 33.36 14.11 -2.53
CA GLU A 354 33.54 14.88 -3.76
C GLU A 354 34.72 14.39 -4.61
N ASP A 355 35.72 13.75 -3.99
CA ASP A 355 36.94 13.28 -4.64
C ASP A 355 36.82 11.86 -5.22
N ILE A 356 35.63 11.23 -5.17
CA ILE A 356 35.41 9.88 -5.70
C ILE A 356 35.75 9.84 -7.20
N LYS A 357 36.73 8.99 -7.55
CA LYS A 357 37.16 8.74 -8.93
C LYS A 357 36.50 7.49 -9.48
N PRO A 358 36.32 7.39 -10.82
CA PRO A 358 35.71 6.23 -11.46
C PRO A 358 36.31 4.88 -11.05
N GLU A 359 37.63 4.83 -10.84
CA GLU A 359 38.38 3.62 -10.46
C GLU A 359 38.26 3.20 -9.00
N ASN A 360 37.80 4.10 -8.11
CA ASN A 360 37.66 3.78 -6.69
C ASN A 360 36.71 2.59 -6.48
N LYS A 361 37.04 1.74 -5.52
CA LYS A 361 36.32 0.51 -5.23
C LYS A 361 35.39 0.68 -4.05
N VAL A 362 34.20 0.09 -4.15
CA VAL A 362 33.26 -0.02 -3.03
C VAL A 362 33.92 -0.83 -1.91
N THR A 363 33.96 -0.29 -0.70
CA THR A 363 34.49 -0.94 0.50
C THR A 363 33.38 -1.39 1.45
N ARG A 364 32.24 -0.68 1.43
CA ARG A 364 31.08 -0.99 2.26
C ARG A 364 29.79 -0.55 1.56
N ILE A 365 28.73 -1.34 1.77
CA ILE A 365 27.37 -1.01 1.34
C ILE A 365 26.47 -0.97 2.56
N ILE A 366 25.63 0.05 2.66
CA ILE A 366 24.63 0.17 3.72
C ILE A 366 23.26 0.43 3.09
N LEU A 367 22.24 -0.23 3.59
CA LEU A 367 20.84 0.11 3.34
C LEU A 367 20.20 0.44 4.69
N THR A 368 19.71 1.67 4.85
CA THR A 368 19.13 2.17 6.10
C THR A 368 18.20 3.35 5.82
N TYR A 369 17.59 3.90 6.86
CA TYR A 369 16.80 5.12 6.80
C TYR A 369 17.65 6.39 7.02
N PRO A 370 17.35 7.50 6.34
CA PRO A 370 18.08 8.76 6.51
C PRO A 370 18.14 9.27 7.96
N GLU A 371 17.13 9.00 8.78
CA GLU A 371 17.09 9.46 10.18
C GLU A 371 18.02 8.66 11.11
N ILE A 372 18.43 7.46 10.70
CA ILE A 372 19.41 6.62 11.43
C ILE A 372 20.84 7.12 11.16
N MET A 373 21.00 8.00 10.17
CA MET A 373 22.29 8.59 9.84
C MET A 373 22.50 9.92 10.55
N ASP A 374 23.77 10.27 10.74
CA ASP A 374 24.16 11.63 11.15
C ASP A 374 23.92 12.69 10.06
N ASP A 375 23.54 12.29 8.84
CA ASP A 375 23.23 13.16 7.70
C ASP A 375 21.84 12.80 7.11
N SER A 376 20.78 13.42 7.65
CA SER A 376 19.41 13.26 7.12
C SER A 376 19.18 14.13 5.86
N PHE A 377 18.10 13.87 5.12
CA PHE A 377 17.71 14.62 3.90
C PHE A 377 16.23 14.46 3.54
#